data_AF-A0A834WD56-F1
#
_entry.id   AF-A0A834WD56-F1
#
_cell.length_a   1.000
_cell.length_b   1.000
_cell.length_c   1.000
_cell.angle_alpha   90.00
_cell.angle_beta   90.00
_cell.angle_gamma   90.00
#
_symmetry.space_group_name_H-M   'P 1'
#
loop_
_entity.id
_entity.type
_entity.pdbx_description
1 polymer ?
#
loop_
_entity_poly.entity_id
_entity_poly.type
_entity_poly.pdbx_seq_one_letter_code
_entity_poly.pdbx_strand_id
1 'polypeptide(L)'
;MMTFTHVILLPTLSIYHLLHTTHFSLVNSCSLTGICSIVYTQQQSIMLQLVQLVDVQFMSGNHNFELLKKLVLPDGSVLRARLPGRPTRDSLFNDPARDGTSLLKIWNMNKCSGVVGVFNCQGAGWCKIEKKTRIHDASPGTLTASVCASDVDLITQVAGADWYGDTIVYAYRSGEVIRLPKGASVPVTLKVLEYELFHFCPVKEIAPSILFASIGLLEMFNSGGAVEEVEIHKDCHKESQPFDGEVVSEVTTCLSSERRATASIRVRVRGSGRFGVYSSQRPLKCVVGEAETDFNYDSATGLVSFTIPVPSEEMYRWPIEIQV
;
A
#
# COMPACT_ATOMS: atom_id res chain seq x y z
N MET A 1 9.91 -43.06 18.94
CA MET A 1 11.31 -42.92 18.51
C MET A 1 11.31 -42.25 17.14
N MET A 2 11.64 -40.95 17.09
CA MET A 2 12.23 -40.19 15.97
C MET A 2 11.94 -38.70 16.17
N THR A 3 12.95 -38.05 16.70
CA THR A 3 13.19 -36.61 16.80
C THR A 3 13.65 -36.05 15.47
N PHE A 4 13.20 -34.84 15.11
CA PHE A 4 13.85 -33.97 14.11
C PHE A 4 14.02 -32.54 14.65
N THR A 5 15.13 -32.38 15.37
CA THR A 5 16.23 -31.42 15.27
C THR A 5 16.09 -30.09 14.50
N HIS A 6 16.35 -29.01 15.25
CA HIS A 6 17.01 -27.71 14.98
C HIS A 6 16.61 -26.80 13.80
N VAL A 7 16.13 -25.60 14.15
CA VAL A 7 16.37 -24.36 13.40
C VAL A 7 17.32 -23.47 14.19
N ILE A 8 18.26 -22.92 13.43
CA ILE A 8 19.50 -22.23 13.81
C ILE A 8 19.22 -20.94 14.62
N LEU A 9 19.82 -20.86 15.82
CA LEU A 9 20.06 -19.60 16.52
C LEU A 9 21.26 -18.90 15.84
N LEU A 10 21.07 -17.66 15.40
CA LEU A 10 22.19 -16.72 15.20
C LEU A 10 21.97 -15.50 16.11
N PRO A 11 23.00 -15.03 16.84
CA PRO A 11 22.86 -14.00 17.85
C PRO A 11 22.98 -12.62 17.21
N THR A 12 22.09 -11.69 17.56
CA THR A 12 22.32 -10.25 17.34
C THR A 12 22.22 -9.50 18.66
N LEU A 13 23.24 -9.66 19.49
CA LEU A 13 23.62 -8.69 20.52
C LEU A 13 24.19 -7.45 19.81
N SER A 14 23.37 -6.46 19.43
CA SER A 14 23.87 -5.10 19.11
C SER A 14 22.76 -4.05 19.01
N ILE A 15 21.88 -3.94 20.02
CA ILE A 15 20.98 -2.77 20.14
C ILE A 15 20.93 -2.22 21.58
N TYR A 16 21.29 -3.03 22.59
CA TYR A 16 21.30 -2.60 24.00
C TYR A 16 22.25 -1.42 24.30
N HIS A 17 23.25 -1.16 23.45
CA HIS A 17 24.25 -0.13 23.73
C HIS A 17 23.84 1.29 23.32
N LEU A 18 22.76 1.49 22.55
CA LEU A 18 22.38 2.81 22.04
C LEU A 18 21.39 3.59 22.94
N LEU A 19 20.88 2.99 24.02
CA LEU A 19 19.87 3.61 24.90
C LEU A 19 20.45 4.23 26.17
N HIS A 20 21.78 4.21 26.37
CA HIS A 20 22.38 4.52 27.67
C HIS A 20 22.99 5.92 27.87
N THR A 21 22.76 6.89 26.98
CA THR A 21 23.40 8.22 27.10
C THR A 21 22.48 9.41 27.35
N THR A 22 21.24 9.20 27.81
CA THR A 22 20.45 10.31 28.39
C THR A 22 19.69 9.86 29.62
N HIS A 23 19.84 10.62 30.72
CA HIS A 23 19.12 10.43 31.98
C HIS A 23 17.63 10.76 31.76
N PHE A 24 16.85 9.81 31.26
CA PHE A 24 15.40 9.89 31.10
C PHE A 24 14.72 9.10 32.22
N SER A 25 13.76 9.70 32.91
CA SER A 25 13.16 9.16 34.15
C SER A 25 12.56 7.75 33.95
N LEU A 26 12.96 6.83 34.83
CA LEU A 26 12.64 5.39 34.85
C LEU A 26 11.13 5.02 34.92
N VAL A 27 10.24 5.98 35.16
CA VAL A 27 8.79 5.74 35.25
C VAL A 27 8.13 5.67 33.86
N ASN A 28 8.67 6.39 32.86
CA ASN A 28 8.17 6.36 31.48
C ASN A 28 8.82 5.31 30.58
N SER A 29 9.95 4.72 30.98
CA SER A 29 10.59 3.63 30.24
C SER A 29 9.85 2.29 30.41
N CYS A 30 9.14 2.09 31.52
CA CYS A 30 8.42 0.84 31.81
C CYS A 30 7.02 0.74 31.18
N SER A 31 6.37 1.88 30.88
CA SER A 31 5.19 1.91 30.01
C SER A 31 5.60 1.63 28.56
N LEU A 32 6.76 2.15 28.12
CA LEU A 32 7.36 1.83 26.83
C LEU A 32 7.72 0.36 26.69
N THR A 33 8.31 -0.32 27.67
CA THR A 33 8.61 -1.76 27.54
C THR A 33 7.35 -2.63 27.54
N GLY A 34 6.24 -2.16 28.12
CA GLY A 34 4.94 -2.83 28.08
C GLY A 34 4.21 -2.69 26.75
N ILE A 35 4.22 -1.48 26.18
CA ILE A 35 3.71 -1.18 24.84
C ILE A 35 4.65 -1.82 23.82
N CYS A 36 5.96 -1.73 24.01
CA CYS A 36 6.97 -2.37 23.19
C CYS A 36 6.95 -3.89 23.34
N SER A 37 6.56 -4.52 24.45
CA SER A 37 6.39 -6.00 24.46
C SER A 37 5.15 -6.43 23.69
N ILE A 38 4.05 -5.66 23.75
CA ILE A 38 2.86 -5.88 22.92
C ILE A 38 3.21 -5.63 21.45
N VAL A 39 3.93 -4.55 21.15
CA VAL A 39 4.40 -4.20 19.80
C VAL A 39 5.48 -5.15 19.31
N TYR A 40 6.34 -5.75 20.16
CA TYR A 40 7.47 -6.62 19.81
C TYR A 40 7.04 -8.09 19.66
N THR A 41 6.08 -8.56 20.46
CA THR A 41 5.42 -9.87 20.24
C THR A 41 4.33 -9.80 19.16
N GLN A 42 3.85 -8.61 18.80
CA GLN A 42 2.98 -8.37 17.62
C GLN A 42 3.76 -7.87 16.39
N GLN A 43 5.06 -7.56 16.50
CA GLN A 43 5.90 -7.03 15.40
C GLN A 43 6.35 -8.10 14.41
N GLN A 44 6.00 -9.36 14.61
CA GLN A 44 6.35 -10.43 13.68
C GLN A 44 5.37 -10.65 12.54
N SER A 45 4.25 -9.93 12.43
CA SER A 45 3.64 -9.65 11.13
C SER A 45 2.39 -8.78 11.29
N ILE A 46 2.30 -7.66 10.56
CA ILE A 46 0.98 -7.09 10.19
C ILE A 46 0.18 -8.10 9.37
N MET A 47 0.88 -8.94 8.61
CA MET A 47 0.32 -10.15 8.04
C MET A 47 -0.22 -11.11 9.11
N LEU A 48 0.32 -11.18 10.35
CA LEU A 48 -0.21 -11.93 11.48
C LEU A 48 -1.31 -11.17 12.18
N GLN A 49 -1.46 -9.85 12.06
CA GLN A 49 -2.62 -9.17 12.65
C GLN A 49 -3.83 -9.21 11.72
N LEU A 50 -3.62 -9.12 10.40
CA LEU A 50 -4.63 -9.52 9.42
C LEU A 50 -4.91 -11.02 9.55
N VAL A 51 -3.88 -11.88 9.58
CA VAL A 51 -4.06 -13.32 9.84
C VAL A 51 -4.55 -13.64 11.26
N GLN A 52 -4.42 -12.77 12.27
CA GLN A 52 -4.98 -13.00 13.62
C GLN A 52 -6.46 -12.64 13.67
N LEU A 53 -6.87 -11.57 12.98
CA LEU A 53 -8.29 -11.31 12.70
C LEU A 53 -8.89 -12.44 11.85
N VAL A 54 -8.11 -13.02 10.94
CA VAL A 54 -8.51 -14.22 10.18
C VAL A 54 -8.42 -15.49 11.04
N ASP A 55 -7.50 -15.61 12.01
CA ASP A 55 -7.31 -16.79 12.87
C ASP A 55 -8.45 -16.93 13.87
N VAL A 56 -8.97 -15.80 14.37
CA VAL A 56 -10.22 -15.81 15.15
C VAL A 56 -11.36 -16.43 14.31
N GLN A 57 -11.35 -16.30 12.98
CA GLN A 57 -12.26 -17.04 12.10
C GLN A 57 -11.76 -18.46 11.75
N PHE A 58 -10.44 -18.70 11.60
CA PHE A 58 -9.87 -20.01 11.25
C PHE A 58 -10.04 -21.05 12.37
N MET A 59 -10.14 -20.64 13.63
CA MET A 59 -10.41 -21.55 14.75
C MET A 59 -11.80 -22.20 14.70
N SER A 60 -12.67 -21.80 13.77
CA SER A 60 -14.03 -22.31 13.63
C SER A 60 -14.23 -23.37 12.53
N GLY A 61 -13.20 -24.09 12.08
CA GLY A 61 -13.34 -25.25 11.14
C GLY A 61 -13.95 -24.96 9.76
N ASN A 62 -14.38 -23.72 9.50
CA ASN A 62 -14.94 -23.20 8.26
C ASN A 62 -13.93 -22.23 7.65
N HIS A 63 -13.23 -22.67 6.61
CA HIS A 63 -12.30 -21.80 5.91
C HIS A 63 -13.06 -20.77 5.06
N ASN A 64 -12.81 -19.48 5.31
CA ASN A 64 -13.33 -18.41 4.48
C ASN A 64 -12.44 -18.23 3.25
N PHE A 65 -12.75 -18.94 2.16
CA PHE A 65 -11.98 -18.89 0.91
C PHE A 65 -11.91 -17.50 0.30
N GLU A 66 -12.95 -16.67 0.46
CA GLU A 66 -12.96 -15.30 -0.04
C GLU A 66 -11.95 -14.42 0.71
N LEU A 67 -11.75 -14.67 2.00
CA LEU A 67 -10.74 -13.98 2.79
C LEU A 67 -9.33 -14.46 2.46
N LEU A 68 -9.15 -15.76 2.20
CA LEU A 68 -7.87 -16.32 1.75
C LEU A 68 -7.43 -15.75 0.40
N LYS A 69 -8.34 -15.61 -0.56
CA LYS A 69 -8.05 -15.01 -1.88
C LYS A 69 -7.56 -13.55 -1.82
N LYS A 70 -7.84 -12.84 -0.72
CA LYS A 70 -7.38 -11.46 -0.49
C LYS A 70 -5.96 -11.38 0.11
N LEU A 71 -5.45 -12.52 0.61
CA LEU A 71 -4.14 -12.64 1.26
C LEU A 71 -3.13 -13.42 0.41
N VAL A 72 -3.59 -14.47 -0.25
CA VAL A 72 -2.77 -15.49 -0.91
C VAL A 72 -3.03 -15.47 -2.41
N LEU A 73 -1.95 -15.41 -3.19
CA LEU A 73 -1.98 -15.54 -4.65
C LEU A 73 -2.30 -16.98 -5.05
N PRO A 74 -2.73 -17.25 -6.31
CA PRO A 74 -3.08 -18.61 -6.71
C PRO A 74 -1.91 -19.62 -6.67
N ASP A 75 -0.65 -19.15 -6.63
CA ASP A 75 0.55 -19.97 -6.41
C ASP A 75 0.84 -20.31 -4.93
N GLY A 76 -0.03 -19.88 -4.01
CA GLY A 76 0.16 -20.05 -2.56
C GLY A 76 1.09 -19.02 -1.92
N SER A 77 1.69 -18.12 -2.69
CA SER A 77 2.55 -17.06 -2.17
C SER A 77 1.72 -15.88 -1.65
N VAL A 78 2.35 -15.03 -0.82
CA VAL A 78 1.69 -13.86 -0.21
C VAL A 78 2.35 -12.57 -0.67
N LEU A 79 1.54 -11.55 -0.95
CA LEU A 79 2.01 -10.17 -1.18
C LEU A 79 2.44 -9.50 0.13
N ARG A 80 3.60 -9.90 0.66
CA ARG A 80 4.12 -9.36 1.91
C ARG A 80 4.75 -7.98 1.72
N ALA A 81 4.43 -7.05 2.63
CA ALA A 81 5.14 -5.79 2.74
C ALA A 81 6.60 -6.00 3.23
N ARG A 82 7.47 -5.01 3.04
CA ARG A 82 8.92 -5.13 3.23
C ARG A 82 9.36 -5.10 4.69
N LEU A 83 8.63 -4.37 5.54
CA LEU A 83 9.01 -4.13 6.93
C LEU A 83 8.10 -4.92 7.88
N PRO A 84 8.49 -5.13 9.14
CA PRO A 84 7.52 -5.40 10.19
C PRO A 84 6.58 -4.20 10.34
N GLY A 85 5.40 -4.45 10.88
CA GLY A 85 4.48 -3.36 11.16
C GLY A 85 4.95 -2.41 12.21
N ARG A 86 4.68 -1.13 11.99
CA ARG A 86 5.04 -0.06 12.92
C ARG A 86 3.84 0.84 13.16
N PRO A 87 3.51 1.14 14.43
CA PRO A 87 2.55 2.19 14.71
C PRO A 87 3.00 3.49 14.03
N THR A 88 2.06 4.27 13.52
CA THR A 88 2.35 5.63 13.07
C THR A 88 2.79 6.48 14.27
N ARG A 89 3.53 7.55 13.99
CA ARG A 89 4.10 8.40 15.04
C ARG A 89 3.06 8.93 16.03
N ASP A 90 1.86 9.26 15.55
CA ASP A 90 0.75 9.72 16.36
C ASP A 90 0.02 8.60 17.13
N SER A 91 0.26 7.34 16.82
CA SER A 91 -0.27 6.17 17.55
C SER A 91 0.66 5.63 18.64
N LEU A 92 1.95 6.03 18.67
CA LEU A 92 2.97 5.40 19.51
C LEU A 92 2.71 5.48 21.02
N PHE A 93 2.01 6.52 21.47
CA PHE A 93 1.80 6.79 22.90
C PHE A 93 0.33 6.77 23.32
N ASN A 94 -0.56 6.34 22.44
CA ASN A 94 -1.99 6.23 22.73
C ASN A 94 -2.35 4.80 23.14
N ASP A 95 -3.46 4.62 23.86
CA ASP A 95 -4.04 3.31 24.16
C ASP A 95 -5.31 3.12 23.30
N PRO A 96 -5.17 2.70 22.03
CA PRO A 96 -6.28 2.61 21.08
C PRO A 96 -7.32 1.53 21.43
N ALA A 97 -7.09 0.77 22.50
CA ALA A 97 -8.04 -0.22 23.01
C ALA A 97 -8.94 0.32 24.13
N ARG A 98 -8.60 1.45 24.75
CA ARG A 98 -9.25 1.93 25.98
C ARG A 98 -9.50 3.42 26.07
N ASP A 99 -8.76 4.24 25.35
CA ASP A 99 -8.83 5.70 25.52
C ASP A 99 -10.13 6.32 25.01
N GLY A 100 -10.94 5.57 24.26
CA GLY A 100 -12.21 6.04 23.71
C GLY A 100 -12.07 7.13 22.63
N THR A 101 -10.85 7.40 22.16
CA THR A 101 -10.59 8.52 21.23
C THR A 101 -9.71 8.13 20.05
N SER A 102 -8.76 7.20 20.22
CA SER A 102 -7.75 6.91 19.22
C SER A 102 -8.08 5.69 18.39
N LEU A 103 -7.86 5.81 17.07
CA LEU A 103 -7.76 4.66 16.17
C LEU A 103 -6.30 4.16 16.15
N LEU A 104 -6.10 2.85 16.09
CA LEU A 104 -4.77 2.28 15.89
C LEU A 104 -4.39 2.43 14.42
N LYS A 105 -3.31 3.17 14.15
CA LYS A 105 -2.74 3.28 12.80
C LYS A 105 -1.40 2.56 12.74
N ILE A 106 -1.25 1.68 11.74
CA ILE A 106 -0.03 0.90 11.53
C ILE A 106 0.40 1.04 10.07
N TRP A 107 1.66 1.40 9.85
CA TRP A 107 2.21 1.60 8.52
C TRP A 107 3.23 0.52 8.13
N ASN A 108 3.43 0.38 6.82
CA ASN A 108 4.45 -0.46 6.19
C ASN A 108 4.82 0.05 4.79
N MET A 109 5.84 -0.58 4.17
CA MET A 109 6.37 -0.26 2.84
C MET A 109 6.21 -1.43 1.88
N ASN A 110 5.88 -1.14 0.63
CA ASN A 110 6.07 -2.01 -0.52
C ASN A 110 7.31 -1.57 -1.32
N LYS A 111 7.55 -2.20 -2.48
CA LYS A 111 8.67 -1.81 -3.36
C LYS A 111 8.43 -0.45 -4.02
N CYS A 112 7.17 -0.14 -4.36
CA CYS A 112 6.80 1.09 -5.07
C CYS A 112 5.71 1.93 -4.37
N SER A 113 5.25 1.54 -3.18
CA SER A 113 4.18 2.23 -2.46
C SER A 113 4.33 2.08 -0.94
N GLY A 114 3.52 2.84 -0.18
CA GLY A 114 3.30 2.65 1.25
C GLY A 114 1.90 2.13 1.55
N VAL A 115 1.69 1.55 2.73
CA VAL A 115 0.37 1.15 3.20
C VAL A 115 0.18 1.54 4.66
N VAL A 116 -1.01 2.03 5.00
CA VAL A 116 -1.44 2.31 6.37
C VAL A 116 -2.76 1.59 6.62
N GLY A 117 -2.77 0.71 7.62
CA GLY A 117 -3.99 0.14 8.17
C GLY A 117 -4.48 0.98 9.33
N VAL A 118 -5.78 1.30 9.34
CA VAL A 118 -6.46 2.01 10.43
C VAL A 118 -7.49 1.08 11.03
N PHE A 119 -7.51 0.96 12.35
CA PHE A 119 -8.35 -0.01 13.06
C PHE A 119 -9.02 0.65 14.27
N ASN A 120 -10.31 0.40 14.46
CA ASN A 120 -10.98 0.71 15.71
C ASN A 120 -10.92 -0.51 16.65
N CYS A 121 -10.02 -0.44 17.62
CA CYS A 121 -9.74 -1.53 18.57
C CYS A 121 -10.38 -1.34 19.95
N GLN A 122 -11.29 -0.37 20.10
CA GLN A 122 -11.85 0.00 21.40
C GLN A 122 -12.67 -1.13 22.03
N GLY A 123 -12.78 -1.10 23.36
CA GLY A 123 -13.71 -1.92 24.14
C GLY A 123 -13.09 -3.14 24.81
N ALA A 124 -12.05 -3.72 24.23
CA ALA A 124 -11.37 -4.86 24.82
C ALA A 124 -9.86 -4.74 24.71
N GLY A 125 -9.15 -5.10 25.79
CA GLY A 125 -7.69 -5.04 25.80
C GLY A 125 -7.07 -6.02 26.77
N TRP A 126 -5.82 -6.40 26.49
CA TRP A 126 -5.07 -7.35 27.32
C TRP A 126 -4.87 -6.82 28.74
N CYS A 127 -5.31 -7.59 29.74
CA CYS A 127 -5.03 -7.31 31.14
C CYS A 127 -3.76 -8.08 31.57
N LYS A 128 -2.69 -7.35 31.90
CA LYS A 128 -1.42 -7.95 32.34
C LYS A 128 -1.55 -8.73 33.66
N ILE A 129 -2.43 -8.25 34.55
CA ILE A 129 -2.64 -8.85 35.88
C ILE A 129 -3.33 -10.20 35.73
N GLU A 130 -4.46 -10.23 35.03
CA GLU A 130 -5.27 -11.44 34.86
C GLU A 130 -4.79 -12.34 33.72
N LYS A 131 -3.80 -11.89 32.93
CA LYS A 131 -3.27 -12.58 31.74
C LYS A 131 -4.37 -13.04 30.78
N LYS A 132 -5.39 -12.20 30.60
CA LYS A 132 -6.49 -12.42 29.64
C LYS A 132 -6.97 -11.11 29.03
N THR A 133 -7.59 -11.20 27.86
CA THR A 133 -8.33 -10.08 27.28
C THR A 133 -9.55 -9.80 28.15
N ARG A 134 -9.69 -8.54 28.57
CA ARG A 134 -10.87 -8.07 29.30
C ARG A 134 -11.65 -7.10 28.44
N ILE A 135 -12.97 -7.24 28.48
CA ILE A 135 -13.91 -6.26 27.94
C ILE A 135 -14.05 -5.17 29.01
N HIS A 136 -13.63 -3.95 28.67
CA HIS A 136 -13.73 -2.77 29.53
C HIS A 136 -14.94 -1.92 29.15
N ASP A 137 -15.34 -1.97 27.88
CA ASP A 137 -16.55 -1.36 27.35
C ASP A 137 -17.17 -2.31 26.32
N ALA A 138 -18.41 -2.71 26.55
CA ALA A 138 -19.14 -3.67 25.71
C ALA A 138 -19.78 -3.03 24.47
N SER A 139 -19.86 -1.69 24.42
CA SER A 139 -20.45 -0.95 23.31
C SER A 139 -19.68 0.35 23.00
N PRO A 140 -18.41 0.26 22.58
CA PRO A 140 -17.62 1.46 22.33
C PRO A 140 -18.13 2.25 21.11
N GLY A 141 -17.78 3.53 21.11
CA GLY A 141 -18.22 4.48 20.09
C GLY A 141 -17.59 4.29 18.71
N THR A 142 -18.21 4.95 17.72
CA THR A 142 -17.58 5.18 16.41
C THR A 142 -16.54 6.28 16.56
N LEU A 143 -15.35 6.07 15.99
CA LEU A 143 -14.25 7.03 16.07
C LEU A 143 -13.88 7.56 14.69
N THR A 144 -13.39 8.79 14.66
CA THR A 144 -12.90 9.46 13.45
C THR A 144 -11.44 9.83 13.63
N ALA A 145 -10.63 9.58 12.61
CA ALA A 145 -9.26 10.08 12.50
C ALA A 145 -8.98 10.54 11.07
N SER A 146 -7.72 10.83 10.77
CA SER A 146 -7.26 11.10 9.42
C SER A 146 -5.95 10.38 9.13
N VAL A 147 -5.72 10.10 7.85
CA VAL A 147 -4.46 9.53 7.35
C VAL A 147 -3.83 10.44 6.30
N CYS A 148 -2.51 10.46 6.22
CA CYS A 148 -1.77 11.26 5.26
C CYS A 148 -0.52 10.52 4.77
N ALA A 149 0.10 11.02 3.70
CA ALA A 149 1.28 10.40 3.11
C ALA A 149 2.45 10.25 4.10
N SER A 150 2.60 11.20 5.03
CA SER A 150 3.66 11.18 6.05
C SER A 150 3.43 10.19 7.18
N ASP A 151 2.25 9.55 7.27
CA ASP A 151 2.04 8.42 8.19
C ASP A 151 2.87 7.19 7.77
N VAL A 152 3.31 7.14 6.51
CA VAL A 152 4.30 6.18 6.03
C VAL A 152 5.69 6.82 6.14
N ASP A 153 6.38 6.60 7.26
CA ASP A 153 7.63 7.31 7.60
C ASP A 153 8.70 7.27 6.48
N LEU A 154 8.75 6.19 5.70
CA LEU A 154 9.77 5.95 4.67
C LEU A 154 9.25 6.08 3.24
N ILE A 155 8.11 6.75 3.02
CA ILE A 155 7.50 6.90 1.69
C ILE A 155 8.44 7.54 0.65
N THR A 156 9.30 8.46 1.09
CA THR A 156 10.28 9.13 0.22
C THR A 156 11.30 8.16 -0.38
N GLN A 157 11.55 7.00 0.23
CA GLN A 157 12.48 5.99 -0.28
C GLN A 157 11.99 5.29 -1.56
N VAL A 158 10.67 5.25 -1.78
CA VAL A 158 10.07 4.59 -2.97
C VAL A 158 9.49 5.59 -3.97
N ALA A 159 9.33 6.84 -3.56
CA ALA A 159 8.77 7.89 -4.40
C ALA A 159 9.74 8.41 -5.47
N GLY A 160 11.05 8.34 -5.20
CA GLY A 160 12.10 8.90 -6.06
C GLY A 160 12.45 10.35 -5.73
N ALA A 161 13.57 10.83 -6.27
CA ALA A 161 14.11 12.16 -5.95
C ALA A 161 13.22 13.32 -6.44
N ASP A 162 12.49 13.11 -7.54
CA ASP A 162 11.67 14.14 -8.20
C ASP A 162 10.23 14.19 -7.65
N TRP A 163 9.97 13.58 -6.49
CA TRP A 163 8.63 13.53 -5.91
C TRP A 163 8.34 14.75 -5.04
N TYR A 164 7.32 15.52 -5.43
CA TYR A 164 6.90 16.75 -4.74
C TYR A 164 5.89 16.53 -3.60
N GLY A 165 5.57 15.28 -3.25
CA GLY A 165 4.66 14.95 -2.15
C GLY A 165 3.22 14.62 -2.56
N ASP A 166 2.84 14.88 -3.82
CA ASP A 166 1.54 14.49 -4.38
C ASP A 166 1.44 12.96 -4.46
N THR A 167 0.37 12.40 -3.90
CA THR A 167 0.20 10.95 -3.85
C THR A 167 -1.20 10.57 -4.28
N ILE A 168 -1.34 9.38 -4.86
CA ILE A 168 -2.64 8.74 -5.02
C ILE A 168 -2.86 7.85 -3.81
N VAL A 169 -4.05 7.96 -3.22
CA VAL A 169 -4.49 7.10 -2.13
C VAL A 169 -5.56 6.16 -2.66
N TYR A 170 -5.31 4.85 -2.56
CA TYR A 170 -6.33 3.83 -2.79
C TYR A 170 -6.86 3.32 -1.45
N ALA A 171 -8.14 3.58 -1.18
CA ALA A 171 -8.87 3.10 -0.01
C ALA A 171 -9.48 1.73 -0.33
N TYR A 172 -9.00 0.68 0.33
CA TYR A 172 -9.28 -0.70 -0.05
C TYR A 172 -10.75 -1.08 0.07
N ARG A 173 -11.42 -0.75 1.18
CA ARG A 173 -12.82 -1.19 1.38
C ARG A 173 -13.81 -0.38 0.57
N SER A 174 -13.61 0.93 0.42
CA SER A 174 -14.47 1.76 -0.43
C SER A 174 -14.18 1.60 -1.92
N GLY A 175 -12.95 1.18 -2.28
CA GLY A 175 -12.49 1.11 -3.67
C GLY A 175 -12.19 2.48 -4.27
N GLU A 176 -12.13 3.53 -3.45
CA GLU A 176 -11.94 4.92 -3.89
C GLU A 176 -10.47 5.22 -4.20
N VAL A 177 -10.27 6.03 -5.24
CA VAL A 177 -8.97 6.58 -5.64
C VAL A 177 -8.99 8.08 -5.43
N ILE A 178 -8.13 8.57 -4.54
CA ILE A 178 -8.11 9.96 -4.10
C ILE A 178 -6.76 10.55 -4.46
N ARG A 179 -6.76 11.66 -5.21
CA ARG A 179 -5.56 12.48 -5.39
C ARG A 179 -5.34 13.32 -4.14
N LEU A 180 -4.25 13.07 -3.44
CA LEU A 180 -3.92 13.73 -2.18
C LEU A 180 -2.68 14.63 -2.37
N PRO A 181 -2.85 15.97 -2.36
CA PRO A 181 -1.75 16.91 -2.41
C PRO A 181 -0.83 16.78 -1.19
N LYS A 182 0.42 17.24 -1.32
CA LYS A 182 1.37 17.29 -0.19
C LYS A 182 0.75 17.98 1.03
N GLY A 183 0.82 17.32 2.18
CA GLY A 183 0.35 17.85 3.47
C GLY A 183 -1.16 17.76 3.70
N ALA A 184 -1.93 17.32 2.70
CA ALA A 184 -3.34 17.01 2.89
C ALA A 184 -3.54 15.67 3.61
N SER A 185 -4.74 15.45 4.14
CA SER A 185 -5.13 14.21 4.82
C SER A 185 -6.51 13.73 4.39
N VAL A 186 -6.72 12.41 4.41
CA VAL A 186 -8.02 11.76 4.16
C VAL A 186 -8.69 11.44 5.50
N PRO A 187 -9.93 11.87 5.75
CA PRO A 187 -10.67 11.49 6.95
C PRO A 187 -11.11 10.03 6.88
N VAL A 188 -11.18 9.37 8.03
CA VAL A 188 -11.67 7.99 8.17
C VAL A 188 -12.51 7.88 9.43
N THR A 189 -13.68 7.27 9.30
CA THR A 189 -14.62 7.05 10.43
C THR A 189 -14.96 5.57 10.50
N LEU A 190 -14.71 4.94 11.65
CA LEU A 190 -14.80 3.50 11.84
C LEU A 190 -15.61 3.16 13.09
N LYS A 191 -16.56 2.23 12.94
CA LYS A 191 -17.19 1.55 14.09
C LYS A 191 -16.21 0.57 14.71
N VAL A 192 -16.52 0.10 15.90
CA VAL A 192 -15.72 -0.90 16.63
C VAL A 192 -15.55 -2.16 15.78
N LEU A 193 -14.33 -2.71 15.75
CA LEU A 193 -13.89 -3.83 14.91
C LEU A 193 -13.88 -3.56 13.39
N GLU A 194 -14.16 -2.33 12.95
CA GLU A 194 -13.94 -1.95 11.57
C GLU A 194 -12.48 -1.50 11.35
N TYR A 195 -12.08 -1.64 10.09
CA TYR A 195 -10.78 -1.22 9.60
C TYR A 195 -10.92 -0.58 8.22
N GLU A 196 -9.88 0.12 7.79
CA GLU A 196 -9.65 0.54 6.41
C GLU A 196 -8.15 0.42 6.09
N LEU A 197 -7.81 0.09 4.84
CA LEU A 197 -6.42 0.04 4.37
C LEU A 197 -6.22 1.12 3.30
N PHE A 198 -5.29 2.03 3.55
CA PHE A 198 -4.92 3.08 2.63
C PHE A 198 -3.57 2.78 2.00
N HIS A 199 -3.56 2.69 0.67
CA HIS A 199 -2.34 2.51 -0.10
C HIS A 199 -1.89 3.87 -0.64
N PHE A 200 -0.71 4.31 -0.24
CA PHE A 200 -0.12 5.57 -0.66
C PHE A 200 0.84 5.31 -1.82
N CYS A 201 0.43 5.75 -3.02
CA CYS A 201 1.10 5.52 -4.28
C CYS A 201 1.68 6.85 -4.80
N PRO A 202 3.00 7.07 -4.65
CA PRO A 202 3.62 8.31 -5.09
C PRO A 202 3.36 8.62 -6.57
N VAL A 203 2.97 9.87 -6.85
CA VAL A 203 2.74 10.33 -8.22
C VAL A 203 4.07 10.62 -8.91
N LYS A 204 4.19 10.20 -10.16
CA LYS A 204 5.29 10.49 -11.06
C LYS A 204 4.78 11.27 -12.27
N GLU A 205 5.49 12.32 -12.66
CA GLU A 205 5.24 13.03 -13.91
C GLU A 205 5.96 12.31 -15.06
N ILE A 206 5.18 11.67 -15.94
CA ILE A 206 5.71 10.85 -17.04
C ILE A 206 5.96 11.67 -18.31
N ALA A 207 5.19 12.74 -18.51
CA ALA A 207 5.31 13.72 -19.58
C ALA A 207 4.72 15.06 -19.10
N PRO A 208 4.94 16.20 -19.79
CA PRO A 208 4.42 17.49 -19.34
C PRO A 208 2.92 17.43 -19.04
N SER A 209 2.55 17.67 -17.77
CA SER A 209 1.16 17.60 -17.29
C SER A 209 0.48 16.22 -17.35
N ILE A 210 1.26 15.14 -17.51
CA ILE A 210 0.76 13.76 -17.45
C ILE A 210 1.34 13.07 -16.20
N LEU A 211 0.45 12.69 -15.30
CA LEU A 211 0.75 12.13 -14.00
C LEU A 211 0.35 10.66 -13.94
N PHE A 212 1.18 9.84 -13.30
CA PHE A 212 0.99 8.41 -13.17
C PHE A 212 1.29 7.93 -11.75
N ALA A 213 0.56 6.92 -11.26
CA ALA A 213 0.92 6.19 -10.05
C ALA A 213 0.48 4.73 -10.15
N SER A 214 1.32 3.79 -9.70
CA SER A 214 0.96 2.37 -9.65
C SER A 214 0.21 2.04 -8.36
N ILE A 215 -0.99 1.42 -8.46
CA ILE A 215 -1.78 1.01 -7.29
C ILE A 215 -1.48 -0.45 -6.95
N GLY A 216 -1.78 -1.38 -7.87
CA GLY A 216 -1.55 -2.81 -7.67
C GLY A 216 -2.78 -3.68 -7.92
N LEU A 217 -2.84 -4.86 -7.30
CA LEU A 217 -4.00 -5.75 -7.38
C LEU A 217 -5.10 -5.26 -6.43
N LEU A 218 -6.21 -4.78 -6.98
CA LEU A 218 -7.21 -4.00 -6.24
C LEU A 218 -7.95 -4.81 -5.16
N GLU A 219 -8.04 -6.13 -5.35
CA GLU A 219 -8.74 -7.04 -4.43
C GLU A 219 -7.86 -7.58 -3.30
N MET A 220 -6.54 -7.35 -3.36
CA MET A 220 -5.59 -7.82 -2.35
C MET A 220 -5.49 -6.82 -1.21
N PHE A 221 -5.41 -7.32 0.04
CA PHE A 221 -5.23 -6.44 1.20
C PHE A 221 -3.96 -5.59 1.11
N ASN A 222 -2.89 -6.16 0.56
CA ASN A 222 -1.68 -5.41 0.23
C ASN A 222 -1.57 -5.22 -1.29
N SER A 223 -2.40 -4.33 -1.82
CA SER A 223 -2.54 -4.07 -3.26
C SER A 223 -1.19 -3.76 -3.93
N GLY A 224 -0.48 -2.77 -3.38
CA GLY A 224 0.84 -2.35 -3.88
C GLY A 224 1.96 -3.38 -3.66
N GLY A 225 1.72 -4.43 -2.87
CA GLY A 225 2.65 -5.55 -2.73
C GLY A 225 2.84 -6.35 -4.01
N ALA A 226 1.90 -6.25 -4.96
CA ALA A 226 1.98 -6.88 -6.28
C ALA A 226 2.96 -6.16 -7.22
N VAL A 227 3.22 -4.87 -7.00
CA VAL A 227 4.07 -4.06 -7.88
C VAL A 227 5.53 -4.27 -7.50
N GLU A 228 6.30 -4.88 -8.39
CA GLU A 228 7.72 -5.15 -8.16
C GLU A 228 8.62 -4.02 -8.63
N GLU A 229 8.28 -3.38 -9.74
CA GLU A 229 9.07 -2.31 -10.35
C GLU A 229 8.19 -1.46 -11.28
N VAL A 230 8.55 -0.19 -11.43
CA VAL A 230 7.94 0.77 -12.36
C VAL A 230 9.04 1.54 -13.08
N GLU A 231 9.12 1.38 -14.39
CA GLU A 231 10.04 2.08 -15.29
C GLU A 231 9.24 3.01 -16.21
N ILE A 232 9.76 4.21 -16.45
CA ILE A 232 9.11 5.22 -17.30
C ILE A 232 10.05 5.55 -18.44
N HIS A 233 9.59 5.36 -19.67
CA HIS A 233 10.28 5.71 -20.90
C HIS A 233 9.56 6.91 -21.51
N LYS A 234 10.23 8.07 -21.52
CA LYS A 234 9.72 9.31 -22.11
C LYS A 234 10.05 9.31 -23.60
N ASP A 235 9.05 9.51 -24.47
CA ASP A 235 9.33 9.71 -25.89
C ASP A 235 9.89 11.12 -26.08
N CYS A 236 11.22 11.19 -26.15
CA CYS A 236 11.95 12.44 -26.35
C CYS A 236 11.86 12.81 -27.84
N HIS A 237 10.91 13.66 -28.22
CA HIS A 237 11.10 14.41 -29.45
C HIS A 237 12.30 15.33 -29.26
N LYS A 238 13.39 15.03 -29.97
CA LYS A 238 14.54 15.90 -30.19
C LYS A 238 14.03 17.31 -30.48
N GLU A 239 14.56 18.30 -29.78
CA GLU A 239 14.38 19.72 -30.09
C GLU A 239 14.51 19.90 -31.61
N SER A 240 13.45 20.42 -32.24
CA SER A 240 13.55 20.88 -33.61
C SER A 240 14.59 22.00 -33.63
N GLN A 241 15.57 21.85 -34.51
CA GLN A 241 16.55 22.88 -34.83
C GLN A 241 15.85 24.21 -35.20
N PRO A 242 16.55 25.35 -35.08
CA PRO A 242 15.94 26.66 -35.27
C PRO A 242 15.31 26.77 -36.66
N PHE A 243 14.06 27.23 -36.69
CA PHE A 243 13.31 27.55 -37.90
C PHE A 243 14.03 28.68 -38.64
N ASP A 244 14.70 28.38 -39.76
CA ASP A 244 14.98 29.38 -40.79
C ASP A 244 13.70 29.55 -41.61
N GLY A 245 13.22 30.79 -41.66
CA GLY A 245 11.89 31.11 -42.15
C GLY A 245 11.75 30.91 -43.66
N GLU A 246 10.73 30.15 -44.06
CA GLU A 246 10.03 30.37 -45.32
C GLU A 246 8.57 29.92 -45.21
N VAL A 247 7.67 30.81 -45.62
CA VAL A 247 6.21 30.65 -45.54
C VAL A 247 5.74 29.82 -46.75
N VAL A 248 5.06 28.70 -46.51
CA VAL A 248 4.08 28.18 -47.45
C VAL A 248 2.84 27.73 -46.68
N SER A 249 1.74 28.40 -46.99
CA SER A 249 0.39 28.07 -46.56
C SER A 249 -0.14 26.92 -47.42
N GLU A 250 -0.63 25.85 -46.81
CA GLU A 250 -1.67 25.01 -47.41
C GLU A 250 -2.52 24.36 -46.32
N VAL A 251 -3.79 24.77 -46.31
CA VAL A 251 -4.88 24.10 -45.61
C VAL A 251 -5.11 22.76 -46.32
N THR A 252 -4.89 21.64 -45.64
CA THR A 252 -5.57 20.38 -45.96
C THR A 252 -5.86 19.62 -44.67
N THR A 253 -7.16 19.47 -44.45
CA THR A 253 -7.87 18.63 -43.49
C THR A 253 -7.38 17.19 -43.42
N CYS A 254 -7.06 16.69 -42.23
CA CYS A 254 -7.20 15.27 -41.86
C CYS A 254 -7.61 15.15 -40.39
N LEU A 255 -8.90 14.91 -40.15
CA LEU A 255 -9.43 14.37 -38.90
C LEU A 255 -9.02 12.90 -38.77
N SER A 256 -7.74 12.63 -38.54
CA SER A 256 -7.27 11.36 -37.99
C SER A 256 -6.73 11.65 -36.60
N SER A 257 -7.59 11.51 -35.60
CA SER A 257 -7.24 11.65 -34.18
C SER A 257 -6.42 10.45 -33.69
N GLU A 258 -5.30 10.17 -34.35
CA GLU A 258 -4.30 9.26 -33.84
C GLU A 258 -3.51 10.04 -32.78
N ARG A 259 -3.99 10.01 -31.54
CA ARG A 259 -3.18 10.46 -30.41
C ARG A 259 -1.89 9.63 -30.42
N ARG A 260 -0.74 10.30 -30.55
CA ARG A 260 0.57 9.66 -30.44
C ARG A 260 0.90 9.44 -28.97
N ALA A 261 1.55 8.31 -28.69
CA ALA A 261 2.08 8.04 -27.36
C ALA A 261 3.11 9.12 -26.99
N THR A 262 2.98 9.65 -25.79
CA THR A 262 3.88 10.63 -25.18
C THR A 262 4.84 9.96 -24.21
N ALA A 263 4.42 8.85 -23.58
CA ALA A 263 5.27 8.04 -22.73
C ALA A 263 4.84 6.56 -22.73
N SER A 264 5.80 5.67 -22.49
CA SER A 264 5.55 4.25 -22.21
C SER A 264 5.97 3.92 -20.77
N ILE A 265 5.04 3.40 -19.99
CA ILE A 265 5.27 2.95 -18.61
C ILE A 265 5.35 1.43 -18.62
N ARG A 266 6.45 0.87 -18.10
CA ARG A 266 6.61 -0.56 -17.87
C ARG A 266 6.46 -0.86 -16.38
N VAL A 267 5.60 -1.81 -16.04
CA VAL A 267 5.37 -2.25 -14.67
C VAL A 267 5.60 -3.74 -14.58
N ARG A 268 6.47 -4.17 -13.66
CA ARG A 268 6.60 -5.60 -13.33
C ARG A 268 5.66 -5.92 -12.18
N VAL A 269 4.76 -6.87 -12.39
CA VAL A 269 3.72 -7.23 -11.43
C VAL A 269 3.79 -8.71 -11.10
N ARG A 270 3.50 -9.06 -9.84
CA ARG A 270 3.31 -10.43 -9.39
C ARG A 270 1.86 -10.68 -8.97
N GLY A 271 1.26 -11.74 -9.49
CA GLY A 271 -0.09 -12.20 -9.21
C GLY A 271 -1.01 -12.11 -10.43
N SER A 272 -2.31 -12.26 -10.19
CA SER A 272 -3.37 -12.20 -11.21
C SER A 272 -4.64 -11.57 -10.62
N GLY A 273 -5.59 -11.20 -11.47
CA GLY A 273 -6.84 -10.55 -11.09
C GLY A 273 -6.90 -9.07 -11.50
N ARG A 274 -7.83 -8.33 -10.91
CA ARG A 274 -8.08 -6.92 -11.25
C ARG A 274 -6.91 -6.05 -10.79
N PHE A 275 -6.21 -5.46 -11.74
CA PHE A 275 -5.08 -4.58 -11.51
C PHE A 275 -5.47 -3.12 -11.80
N GLY A 276 -4.96 -2.20 -10.99
CA GLY A 276 -5.24 -0.78 -11.10
C GLY A 276 -3.98 0.07 -11.13
N VAL A 277 -4.04 1.13 -11.91
CA VAL A 277 -3.10 2.26 -11.89
C VAL A 277 -3.87 3.56 -11.98
N TYR A 278 -3.26 4.65 -11.55
CA TYR A 278 -3.75 5.99 -11.82
C TYR A 278 -3.04 6.58 -13.03
N SER A 279 -3.80 7.23 -13.91
CA SER A 279 -3.30 8.06 -14.99
C SER A 279 -4.16 9.32 -15.12
N SER A 280 -3.54 10.50 -15.15
CA SER A 280 -4.27 11.77 -15.33
C SER A 280 -4.87 11.91 -16.73
N GLN A 281 -4.42 11.11 -17.70
CA GLN A 281 -4.99 11.02 -19.03
C GLN A 281 -5.36 9.58 -19.36
N ARG A 282 -6.38 9.41 -20.20
CA ARG A 282 -6.77 8.09 -20.70
C ARG A 282 -5.61 7.48 -21.49
N PRO A 283 -5.12 6.28 -21.12
CA PRO A 283 -4.12 5.57 -21.92
C PRO A 283 -4.60 5.31 -23.34
N LEU A 284 -3.66 5.19 -24.27
CA LEU A 284 -3.92 4.76 -25.64
C LEU A 284 -4.06 3.23 -25.70
N LYS A 285 -3.21 2.53 -24.95
CA LYS A 285 -3.12 1.08 -24.98
C LYS A 285 -2.54 0.52 -23.68
N CYS A 286 -3.01 -0.67 -23.30
CA CYS A 286 -2.44 -1.49 -22.23
C CYS A 286 -2.08 -2.87 -22.78
N VAL A 287 -0.91 -3.38 -22.42
CA VAL A 287 -0.41 -4.71 -22.81
C VAL A 287 -0.04 -5.46 -21.54
N VAL A 288 -0.46 -6.71 -21.43
CA VAL A 288 -0.10 -7.62 -20.34
C VAL A 288 0.61 -8.82 -20.94
N GLY A 289 1.89 -9.01 -20.60
CA GLY A 289 2.75 -9.95 -21.31
C GLY A 289 2.97 -9.47 -22.75
N GLU A 290 2.46 -10.24 -23.71
CA GLU A 290 2.51 -9.93 -25.14
C GLU A 290 1.11 -9.59 -25.72
N ALA A 291 0.07 -9.63 -24.88
CA ALA A 291 -1.31 -9.47 -25.31
C ALA A 291 -1.82 -8.05 -25.01
N GLU A 292 -2.31 -7.37 -26.05
CA GLU A 292 -3.11 -6.16 -25.88
C GLU A 292 -4.38 -6.49 -25.09
N THR A 293 -4.64 -5.71 -24.04
CA THR A 293 -5.67 -6.00 -23.05
C THR A 293 -6.61 -4.81 -22.93
N ASP A 294 -7.92 -5.09 -23.03
CA ASP A 294 -8.95 -4.10 -22.80
C ASP A 294 -8.88 -3.55 -21.36
N PHE A 295 -9.07 -2.24 -21.23
CA PHE A 295 -9.05 -1.55 -19.95
C PHE A 295 -10.27 -0.64 -19.78
N ASN A 296 -10.67 -0.45 -18.53
CA ASN A 296 -11.60 0.59 -18.13
C ASN A 296 -10.81 1.83 -17.68
N TYR A 297 -11.30 3.02 -18.01
CA TYR A 297 -10.76 4.29 -17.55
C TYR A 297 -11.87 5.16 -16.99
N ASP A 298 -11.78 5.44 -15.69
CA ASP A 298 -12.65 6.40 -15.02
C ASP A 298 -12.02 7.80 -15.10
N SER A 299 -12.61 8.69 -15.89
CA SER A 299 -12.12 10.06 -16.06
C SER A 299 -12.29 10.94 -14.82
N ALA A 300 -13.18 10.58 -13.88
CA ALA A 300 -13.39 11.36 -12.66
C ALA A 300 -12.28 11.12 -11.64
N THR A 301 -11.82 9.88 -11.51
CA THR A 301 -10.78 9.47 -10.54
C THR A 301 -9.40 9.30 -11.16
N GLY A 302 -9.32 9.14 -12.48
CA GLY A 302 -8.10 8.78 -13.21
C GLY A 302 -7.73 7.30 -13.06
N LEU A 303 -8.61 6.45 -12.51
CA LEU A 303 -8.36 5.02 -12.36
C LEU A 303 -8.41 4.32 -13.71
N VAL A 304 -7.32 3.66 -14.07
CA VAL A 304 -7.24 2.68 -15.16
C VAL A 304 -7.25 1.30 -14.53
N SER A 305 -8.16 0.43 -14.95
CA SER A 305 -8.23 -0.95 -14.45
C SER A 305 -8.39 -1.97 -15.57
N PHE A 306 -7.68 -3.09 -15.45
CA PHE A 306 -7.75 -4.22 -16.37
C PHE A 306 -7.43 -5.52 -15.63
N THR A 307 -7.65 -6.67 -16.27
CA THR A 307 -7.47 -7.99 -15.64
C THR A 307 -6.15 -8.60 -16.06
N ILE A 308 -5.31 -8.94 -15.09
CA ILE A 308 -4.14 -9.79 -15.29
C ILE A 308 -4.58 -11.24 -15.28
N PRO A 309 -4.32 -12.02 -16.34
CA PRO A 309 -4.74 -13.41 -16.41
C PRO A 309 -3.96 -14.30 -15.44
N VAL A 310 -4.52 -15.48 -15.15
CA VAL A 310 -3.78 -16.54 -14.47
C VAL A 310 -2.83 -17.16 -15.50
N PRO A 311 -1.50 -17.18 -15.26
CA PRO A 311 -0.55 -17.74 -16.20
C PRO A 311 -0.77 -19.25 -16.35
N SER A 312 -0.43 -19.79 -17.52
CA SER A 312 -0.35 -21.24 -17.75
C SER A 312 0.87 -21.88 -17.07
N GLU A 313 1.92 -21.08 -16.81
CA GLU A 313 3.16 -21.49 -16.14
C GLU A 313 3.28 -20.92 -14.72
N GLU A 314 4.13 -21.52 -13.88
CA GLU A 314 4.21 -21.25 -12.43
C GLU A 314 4.77 -19.87 -12.03
N MET A 315 5.13 -18.98 -12.94
CA MET A 315 5.89 -17.78 -12.56
C MET A 315 5.07 -16.57 -12.07
N TYR A 316 3.73 -16.52 -12.28
CA TYR A 316 2.82 -15.45 -11.80
C TYR A 316 3.37 -14.03 -11.88
N ARG A 317 4.23 -13.76 -12.86
CA ARG A 317 4.88 -12.47 -13.07
C ARG A 317 4.55 -11.98 -14.46
N TRP A 318 4.10 -10.74 -14.52
CA TRP A 318 3.62 -10.13 -15.74
C TRP A 318 4.38 -8.82 -15.97
N PRO A 319 5.04 -8.67 -17.14
CA PRO A 319 5.38 -7.36 -17.64
C PRO A 319 4.10 -6.69 -18.15
N ILE A 320 3.86 -5.47 -17.71
CA ILE A 320 2.75 -4.65 -18.18
C ILE A 320 3.34 -3.43 -18.87
N GLU A 321 2.83 -3.11 -20.06
CA GLU A 321 3.16 -1.87 -20.74
C GLU A 321 1.90 -1.01 -20.90
N ILE A 322 2.01 0.27 -20.54
CA ILE A 322 0.94 1.26 -20.66
C ILE A 322 1.46 2.40 -21.50
N GLN A 323 0.78 2.69 -22.61
CA GLN A 323 1.12 3.79 -23.50
C GLN A 323 0.12 4.91 -23.27
N VAL A 324 0.63 6.10 -22.96
CA VAL A 324 -0.16 7.32 -22.70
C VAL A 324 0.24 8.39 -23.68
#